data_AF-A0A7R7GDZ4-F1
#
_entry.id   AF-A0A7R7GDZ4-F1
#
_cell.length_a   1.000
_cell.length_b   1.000
_cell.length_c   1.000
_cell.angle_alpha   90.00
_cell.angle_beta   90.00
_cell.angle_gamma   90.00
#
_symmetry.space_group_name_H-M   'P 1'
#
loop_
_entity.id
_entity.type
_entity.pdbx_description
1 polymer ?
#
loop_
_entity_poly.entity_id
_entity_poly.type
_entity_poly.pdbx_seq_one_letter_code
_entity_poly.pdbx_strand_id
1 'polypeptide(L)'
;MEAPITVDRLRFLVYHFKEKLWVKPLAFCLLSFMSVFVAKVADGTSLHEHIPEIKPESVETLLSIMASSMMVIATFSAGTMVNAYASASQSSTPRSLSLIISDDVSQNALSVFIGAFIYSAVALTVMNNAFFGKSGTFILFALTCFAFVMVILTFIRWVDSVARLGRVGSTVLKVEAATKRAIENRISRPCLGAVPASQAAVQGTHTIYSKRVGYIQLIDIAKLQYYAKQNDVFINVAMLPGEFVTPEKPIAYTTQPVKDNDIECAFSISETRSFEADPRFGFIVLAEIACRALSPSVNDHGTAITILSSITRLLLTWEYDNECAPEERSDTLKNESVKYDRVSVPELVVEDIFDDAYTSIARDGADKIEVAIRILKSLITVHTTYRSKDKNFENAANKYLSVSFQRAKETLSFEEDIKRLEEVFSRSK
;
A
#
# COMPACT_ATOMS: atom_id res chain seq x y z
N MET A 1 11.69 -25.43 17.00
CA MET A 1 12.17 -24.07 17.30
C MET A 1 11.59 -23.15 16.23
N GLU A 2 10.77 -22.18 16.63
CA GLU A 2 10.22 -21.20 15.70
C GLU A 2 11.37 -20.42 15.06
N ALA A 3 11.39 -20.34 13.73
CA ALA A 3 12.32 -19.45 13.05
C ALA A 3 12.10 -18.01 13.56
N PRO A 4 13.16 -17.22 13.77
CA PRO A 4 13.01 -15.83 14.18
C PRO A 4 12.09 -15.11 13.19
N ILE A 5 11.14 -14.32 13.70
CA ILE A 5 10.22 -13.53 12.86
C ILE A 5 11.05 -12.72 11.88
N THR A 6 10.92 -13.03 10.60
CA THR A 6 11.70 -12.39 9.53
C THR A 6 11.28 -10.93 9.41
N VAL A 7 12.22 -10.05 9.04
CA VAL A 7 11.97 -8.60 8.92
C VAL A 7 10.79 -8.32 8.00
N ASP A 8 10.64 -9.10 6.92
CA ASP A 8 9.55 -8.95 5.96
C ASP A 8 8.19 -9.36 6.56
N ARG A 9 8.14 -10.44 7.35
CA ARG A 9 6.92 -10.88 8.06
C ARG A 9 6.55 -9.94 9.20
N LEU A 10 7.54 -9.42 9.94
CA LEU A 10 7.32 -8.42 10.97
C LEU A 10 6.84 -7.10 10.35
N ARG A 11 7.45 -6.66 9.24
CA ARG A 11 7.01 -5.47 8.50
C ARG A 11 5.58 -5.64 8.00
N PHE A 12 5.24 -6.79 7.42
CA PHE A 12 3.89 -7.09 6.97
C PHE A 12 2.88 -7.11 8.13
N LEU A 13 3.21 -7.77 9.23
CA LEU A 13 2.33 -7.87 10.39
C LEU A 13 2.15 -6.52 11.09
N VAL A 14 3.22 -5.72 11.20
CA VAL A 14 3.16 -4.33 11.70
C VAL A 14 2.35 -3.45 10.76
N TYR A 15 2.48 -3.62 9.44
CA TYR A 15 1.68 -2.88 8.47
C TYR A 15 0.19 -3.21 8.65
N HIS A 16 -0.15 -4.49 8.67
CA HIS A 16 -1.54 -4.95 8.85
C HIS A 16 -2.14 -4.57 10.21
N PHE A 17 -1.30 -4.50 11.26
CA PHE A 17 -1.72 -4.02 12.57
C PHE A 17 -1.91 -2.50 12.60
N LYS A 18 -1.05 -1.74 11.90
CA LYS A 18 -1.18 -0.28 11.73
C LYS A 18 -2.37 0.12 10.85
N GLU A 19 -2.81 -0.73 9.93
CA GLU A 19 -4.03 -0.51 9.12
C GLU A 19 -5.30 -0.47 10.00
N LYS A 20 -5.27 -1.04 11.22
CA LYS A 20 -6.43 -1.07 12.10
C LYS A 20 -6.67 0.30 12.78
N LEU A 21 -7.87 0.85 12.54
CA LEU A 21 -8.32 2.15 13.03
C LEU A 21 -8.25 2.36 14.56
N TRP A 22 -8.27 1.28 15.36
CA TRP A 22 -8.33 1.36 16.83
C TRP A 22 -6.97 1.40 17.53
N VAL A 23 -5.89 1.04 16.84
CA VAL A 23 -4.57 0.86 17.49
C VAL A 23 -3.97 2.19 17.94
N LYS A 24 -4.05 3.22 17.09
CA LYS A 24 -3.51 4.55 17.41
C LYS A 24 -4.30 5.28 18.49
N PRO A 25 -5.66 5.32 18.47
CA PRO A 25 -6.43 5.88 19.58
C PRO A 25 -6.08 5.23 20.91
N LEU A 26 -5.95 3.89 20.94
CA LEU A 26 -5.60 3.15 22.16
C LEU A 26 -4.22 3.55 22.70
N ALA A 27 -3.23 3.72 21.83
CA ALA A 27 -1.90 4.20 22.22
C ALA A 27 -1.94 5.62 22.81
N PHE A 28 -2.69 6.53 22.19
CA PHE A 28 -2.88 7.89 22.74
C PHE A 28 -3.62 7.87 24.08
N CYS A 29 -4.62 7.00 24.24
CA CYS A 29 -5.30 6.82 25.53
C CYS A 29 -4.32 6.40 26.62
N LEU A 30 -3.47 5.40 26.35
CA LEU A 30 -2.45 4.93 27.29
C LEU A 30 -1.46 6.03 27.65
N LEU A 31 -1.01 6.83 26.67
CA LEU A 31 -0.16 8.00 26.91
C LEU A 31 -0.87 9.05 27.78
N SER A 32 -2.15 9.31 27.56
CA SER A 32 -2.96 10.23 28.36
C SER A 32 -3.07 9.75 29.81
N PHE A 33 -3.32 8.46 30.05
CA PHE A 33 -3.30 7.90 31.41
C PHE A 33 -1.93 8.07 32.06
N MET A 34 -0.85 7.70 31.36
CA MET A 34 0.52 7.87 31.87
C MET A 34 0.84 9.33 32.24
N SER A 35 0.35 10.30 31.47
CA SER A 35 0.62 11.73 31.72
C SER A 35 0.06 12.21 33.06
N VAL A 36 -1.10 11.69 33.48
CA VAL A 36 -1.73 11.98 34.78
C VAL A 36 -0.89 11.41 35.93
N PHE A 37 -0.33 10.21 35.77
CA PHE A 37 0.58 9.61 36.75
C PHE A 37 1.90 10.39 36.85
N VAL A 38 2.46 10.85 35.73
CA VAL A 38 3.67 11.68 35.71
C VAL A 38 3.45 12.99 36.48
N ALA A 39 2.31 13.65 36.26
CA ALA A 39 1.95 14.86 37.01
C ALA A 39 1.87 14.59 38.52
N LYS A 40 1.35 13.42 38.92
CA LYS A 40 1.27 13.03 40.33
C LYS A 40 2.63 12.70 40.95
N VAL A 41 3.51 12.03 40.22
CA VAL A 41 4.88 11.72 40.70
C VAL A 41 5.67 13.00 40.93
N ALA A 42 5.47 14.01 40.09
CA ALA A 42 6.15 15.30 40.23
C ALA A 42 5.78 16.06 41.52
N ASP A 43 4.61 15.82 42.11
CA ASP A 43 4.28 16.36 43.44
C ASP A 43 5.26 15.89 44.54
N GLY A 44 5.90 14.73 44.36
CA GLY A 44 6.88 14.18 45.30
C GLY A 44 8.29 14.75 45.15
N THR A 45 8.52 15.70 44.23
CA THR A 45 9.84 16.29 43.97
C THR A 45 9.94 17.72 44.51
N SER A 46 11.17 18.22 44.73
CA SER A 46 11.45 19.59 45.19
C SER A 46 11.20 20.69 44.13
N LEU A 47 10.41 20.39 43.10
CA LEU A 47 10.05 21.29 42.02
C LEU A 47 9.17 22.46 42.49
N HIS A 48 8.53 22.37 43.67
CA HIS A 48 7.61 23.38 44.19
C HIS A 48 8.23 24.77 44.44
N GLU A 49 9.56 24.87 44.64
CA GLU A 49 10.22 26.15 44.97
C GLU A 49 10.44 27.08 43.77
N HIS A 50 10.40 26.56 42.54
CA HIS A 50 10.78 27.32 41.33
C HIS A 50 9.62 27.50 40.34
N ILE A 51 8.41 27.07 40.70
CA ILE A 51 7.27 27.00 39.79
C ILE A 51 6.22 28.07 40.12
N PRO A 52 5.72 28.82 39.12
CA PRO A 52 4.66 29.80 39.34
C PRO A 52 3.34 29.13 39.74
N GLU A 53 2.64 29.75 40.69
CA GLU A 53 1.36 29.24 41.18
C GLU A 53 0.24 29.47 40.15
N ILE A 54 -0.36 28.38 39.68
CA ILE A 54 -1.47 28.42 38.72
C ILE A 54 -2.76 28.07 39.46
N LYS A 55 -3.81 28.86 39.21
CA LYS A 55 -5.14 28.63 39.78
C LYS A 55 -5.70 27.31 39.22
N PRO A 56 -6.09 26.34 40.08
CA PRO A 56 -6.71 25.09 39.64
C PRO A 56 -7.93 25.31 38.73
N GLU A 57 -8.73 26.35 39.01
CA GLU A 57 -9.90 26.78 38.23
C GLU A 57 -9.58 27.03 36.74
N SER A 58 -8.39 27.58 36.44
CA SER A 58 -7.96 27.81 35.06
C SER A 58 -7.67 26.50 34.33
N VAL A 59 -7.09 25.52 35.02
CA VAL A 59 -6.84 24.18 34.47
C VAL A 59 -8.16 23.46 34.25
N GLU A 60 -9.07 23.51 35.22
CA GLU A 60 -10.40 22.91 35.15
C GLU A 60 -11.21 23.45 33.96
N THR A 61 -11.17 24.79 33.76
CA THR A 61 -11.85 25.44 32.64
C THR A 61 -11.31 24.95 31.29
N LEU A 62 -9.98 24.88 31.12
CA LEU A 62 -9.37 24.37 29.89
C LEU A 62 -9.71 22.90 29.63
N LEU A 63 -9.63 22.06 30.66
CA LEU A 63 -9.98 20.64 30.57
C LEU A 63 -11.46 20.46 30.21
N SER A 64 -12.36 21.26 30.79
CA SER A 64 -13.80 21.21 30.50
C SER A 64 -14.12 21.65 29.05
N ILE A 65 -13.48 22.72 28.57
CA ILE A 65 -13.59 23.15 27.16
C ILE A 65 -13.09 22.05 26.21
N MET A 66 -11.96 21.42 26.51
CA MET A 66 -11.45 20.31 25.72
C MET A 66 -12.38 19.10 25.76
N ALA A 67 -12.85 18.67 26.94
CA ALA A 67 -13.73 17.51 27.07
C ALA A 67 -15.05 17.68 26.29
N SER A 68 -15.66 18.86 26.35
CA SER A 68 -16.92 19.14 25.64
C SER A 68 -16.73 19.26 24.12
N SER A 69 -15.69 19.96 23.67
CA SER A 69 -15.47 20.22 22.23
C SER A 69 -14.85 19.03 21.48
N MET A 70 -13.95 18.28 22.10
CA MET A 70 -13.20 17.22 21.41
C MET A 70 -14.08 16.04 20.99
N MET A 71 -15.09 15.68 21.78
CA MET A 71 -16.02 14.60 21.39
C MET A 71 -16.84 14.99 20.15
N VAL A 72 -17.28 16.25 20.07
CA VAL A 72 -18.01 16.77 18.91
C VAL A 72 -17.12 16.80 17.67
N ILE A 73 -15.88 17.29 17.81
CA ILE A 73 -14.91 17.31 16.71
C ILE A 73 -14.53 15.90 16.27
N ALA A 74 -14.35 14.96 17.20
CA ALA A 74 -14.09 13.56 16.88
C ALA A 74 -15.25 12.91 16.11
N THR A 75 -16.50 13.16 16.55
CA THR A 75 -17.71 12.64 15.88
C THR A 75 -17.87 13.23 14.48
N PHE A 76 -17.71 14.56 14.36
CA PHE A 76 -17.69 15.25 13.07
C PHE A 76 -16.60 14.68 12.16
N SER A 77 -15.37 14.54 12.66
CA SER A 77 -14.24 14.02 11.92
C SER A 77 -14.48 12.59 11.41
N ALA A 78 -15.00 11.71 12.26
CA ALA A 78 -15.34 10.34 11.88
C ALA A 78 -16.42 10.32 10.79
N GLY A 79 -17.48 11.12 10.94
CA GLY A 79 -18.55 11.25 9.94
C GLY A 79 -18.03 11.76 8.59
N THR A 80 -17.20 12.80 8.60
CA THR A 80 -16.58 13.34 7.38
C THR A 80 -15.66 12.32 6.72
N MET A 81 -14.89 11.54 7.48
CA MET A 81 -14.06 10.44 6.94
C MET A 81 -14.92 9.38 6.25
N VAL A 82 -16.00 8.92 6.88
CA VAL A 82 -16.94 7.94 6.28
C VAL A 82 -17.55 8.48 4.99
N ASN A 83 -17.95 9.74 4.96
CA ASN A 83 -18.49 10.37 3.75
C ASN A 83 -17.43 10.50 2.64
N ALA A 84 -16.20 10.86 2.99
CA ALA A 84 -15.09 10.93 2.05
C ALA A 84 -14.76 9.54 1.48
N TYR A 85 -14.78 8.50 2.32
CA TYR A 85 -14.59 7.10 1.91
C TYR A 85 -15.70 6.60 0.98
N ALA A 86 -16.96 6.94 1.28
CA ALA A 86 -18.08 6.63 0.40
C ALA A 86 -17.95 7.33 -0.96
N SER A 87 -17.59 8.62 -0.98
CA SER A 87 -17.37 9.38 -2.21
C SER A 87 -16.20 8.83 -3.03
N ALA A 88 -15.09 8.48 -2.38
CA ALA A 88 -13.95 7.86 -3.04
C ALA A 88 -14.29 6.47 -3.59
N SER A 89 -15.05 5.65 -2.86
CA SER A 89 -15.52 4.36 -3.35
C SER A 89 -16.49 4.47 -4.53
N GLN A 90 -17.20 5.60 -4.67
CA GLN A 90 -18.14 5.83 -5.76
C GLN A 90 -17.43 6.28 -7.04
N SER A 91 -16.37 7.08 -6.88
CA SER A 91 -15.54 7.64 -7.96
C SER A 91 -14.33 6.77 -8.33
N SER A 92 -13.93 5.84 -7.46
CA SER A 92 -12.84 4.86 -7.67
C SER A 92 -13.37 3.42 -7.52
N THR A 93 -12.49 2.43 -7.38
CA THR A 93 -12.85 1.01 -7.13
C THR A 93 -12.86 0.71 -5.62
N PRO A 94 -13.76 -0.16 -5.10
CA PRO A 94 -13.73 -0.59 -3.70
C PRO A 94 -12.36 -1.13 -3.25
N ARG A 95 -11.54 -1.63 -4.18
CA ARG A 95 -10.21 -2.17 -3.88
C ARG A 95 -9.20 -1.10 -3.51
N SER A 96 -9.32 0.11 -4.06
CA SER A 96 -8.47 1.25 -3.68
C SER A 96 -8.85 1.81 -2.30
N LEU A 97 -10.04 1.49 -1.80
CA LEU A 97 -10.51 1.97 -0.49
C LEU A 97 -9.61 1.54 0.66
N SER A 98 -9.00 0.35 0.58
CA SER A 98 -8.02 -0.13 1.56
C SER A 98 -6.82 0.84 1.74
N LEU A 99 -6.33 1.42 0.63
CA LEU A 99 -5.25 2.41 0.65
C LEU A 99 -5.72 3.80 1.12
N ILE A 100 -7.00 4.14 0.92
CA ILE A 100 -7.58 5.41 1.35
C ILE A 100 -7.87 5.37 2.86
N ILE A 101 -8.44 4.27 3.36
CA ILE A 101 -8.72 4.06 4.79
C ILE A 101 -7.43 4.06 5.60
N SER A 102 -6.34 3.53 5.03
CA SER A 102 -5.01 3.51 5.64
C SER A 102 -4.31 4.89 5.64
N ASP A 103 -5.03 5.99 5.36
CA ASP A 103 -4.47 7.33 5.44
C ASP A 103 -4.09 7.70 6.88
N ASP A 104 -2.78 7.80 7.10
CA ASP A 104 -2.24 8.07 8.42
C ASP A 104 -2.67 9.44 8.96
N VAL A 105 -2.85 10.46 8.12
CA VAL A 105 -3.15 11.82 8.59
C VAL A 105 -4.54 11.87 9.22
N SER A 106 -5.55 11.32 8.55
CA SER A 106 -6.92 11.35 9.08
C SER A 106 -7.14 10.41 10.25
N GLN A 107 -6.53 9.23 10.25
CA GLN A 107 -6.56 8.35 11.42
C GLN A 107 -5.84 8.97 12.62
N ASN A 108 -4.68 9.61 12.40
CA ASN A 108 -3.93 10.27 13.47
C ASN A 108 -4.75 11.41 14.07
N ALA A 109 -5.42 12.21 13.24
CA ALA A 109 -6.26 13.31 13.71
C ALA A 109 -7.41 12.83 14.60
N LEU A 110 -8.17 11.82 14.12
CA LEU A 110 -9.24 11.22 14.91
C LEU A 110 -8.72 10.66 16.24
N SER A 111 -7.55 10.01 16.22
CA SER A 111 -6.91 9.47 17.42
C SER A 111 -6.52 10.56 18.42
N VAL A 112 -5.97 11.68 17.95
CA VAL A 112 -5.61 12.83 18.79
C VAL A 112 -6.85 13.47 19.41
N PHE A 113 -7.96 13.62 18.66
CA PHE A 113 -9.19 14.18 19.21
C PHE A 113 -9.82 13.29 20.28
N ILE A 114 -9.91 11.99 20.04
CA ILE A 114 -10.41 11.01 21.04
C ILE A 114 -9.48 10.95 22.25
N GLY A 115 -8.17 10.94 22.03
CA GLY A 115 -7.16 10.95 23.09
C GLY A 115 -7.24 12.22 23.95
N ALA A 116 -7.39 13.39 23.33
CA ALA A 116 -7.57 14.65 24.02
C ALA A 116 -8.87 14.68 24.84
N PHE A 117 -9.98 14.16 24.30
CA PHE A 117 -11.22 13.98 25.05
C PHE A 117 -11.04 13.13 26.31
N ILE A 118 -10.41 11.94 26.16
CA ILE A 118 -10.19 11.01 27.27
C ILE A 118 -9.22 11.60 28.30
N TYR A 119 -8.12 12.20 27.84
CA TYR A 119 -7.19 12.95 28.68
C TYR A 119 -7.94 13.98 29.52
N SER A 120 -8.75 14.81 28.88
CA SER A 120 -9.48 15.87 29.55
C SER A 120 -10.50 15.34 30.55
N ALA A 121 -11.25 14.29 30.21
CA ALA A 121 -12.21 13.69 31.12
C ALA A 121 -11.54 13.07 32.36
N VAL A 122 -10.44 12.34 32.17
CA VAL A 122 -9.68 11.72 33.26
C VAL A 122 -9.01 12.77 34.13
N ALA A 123 -8.30 13.73 33.53
CA ALA A 123 -7.63 14.81 34.25
C ALA A 123 -8.61 15.68 35.04
N LEU A 124 -9.78 15.99 34.46
CA LEU A 124 -10.85 16.71 35.15
C LEU A 124 -11.39 15.92 36.34
N THR A 125 -11.63 14.61 36.16
CA THR A 125 -12.07 13.72 37.25
C THR A 125 -11.06 13.69 38.39
N VAL A 126 -9.76 13.61 38.07
CA VAL A 126 -8.70 13.59 39.10
C VAL A 126 -8.57 14.95 39.79
N MET A 127 -8.67 16.07 39.05
CA MET A 127 -8.62 17.42 39.61
C MET A 127 -9.74 17.64 40.64
N ASN A 128 -10.97 17.24 40.31
CA ASN A 128 -12.14 17.43 41.19
C ASN A 128 -12.06 16.61 42.49
N ASN A 129 -11.21 15.58 42.55
CA ASN A 129 -10.96 14.80 43.75
C ASN A 129 -9.75 15.33 44.57
N ALA A 130 -9.33 16.59 44.34
CA ALA A 130 -8.23 17.27 45.04
C ALA A 130 -6.91 16.47 45.06
N PHE A 131 -6.62 15.76 43.97
CA PHE A 131 -5.54 14.78 43.92
C PHE A 131 -4.14 15.40 43.71
N PHE A 132 -4.03 16.69 43.39
CA PHE A 132 -2.77 17.34 43.01
C PHE A 132 -2.31 18.41 43.99
N GLY A 133 -0.99 18.50 44.20
CA GLY A 133 -0.32 19.62 44.86
C GLY A 133 0.01 20.77 43.90
N LYS A 134 0.81 21.74 44.36
CA LYS A 134 1.19 22.92 43.54
C LYS A 134 1.95 22.52 42.27
N SER A 135 2.99 21.69 42.37
CA SER A 135 3.77 21.21 41.22
C SER A 135 2.96 20.38 40.23
N GLY A 136 2.11 19.46 40.72
CA GLY A 136 1.24 18.63 39.90
C GLY A 136 0.22 19.45 39.12
N THR A 137 -0.35 20.49 39.75
CA THR A 137 -1.27 21.43 39.10
C THR A 137 -0.59 22.20 37.97
N PHE A 138 0.63 22.70 38.20
CA PHE A 138 1.39 23.39 37.15
C PHE A 138 1.77 22.48 35.98
N ILE A 139 2.24 21.26 36.28
CA ILE A 139 2.61 20.29 35.23
C ILE A 139 1.37 19.88 34.42
N LEU A 140 0.24 19.67 35.08
CA LEU A 140 -1.01 19.38 34.39
C LEU A 140 -1.47 20.55 33.53
N PHE A 141 -1.31 21.80 33.99
CA PHE A 141 -1.57 22.98 33.17
C PHE A 141 -0.68 23.00 31.92
N ALA A 142 0.63 22.83 32.09
CA ALA A 142 1.59 22.82 30.98
C ALA A 142 1.27 21.70 29.96
N LEU A 143 0.96 20.49 30.44
CA LEU A 143 0.52 19.37 29.61
C LEU A 143 -0.79 19.66 28.89
N THR A 144 -1.73 20.33 29.55
CA THR A 144 -3.02 20.72 28.95
C THR A 144 -2.83 21.77 27.86
N CYS A 145 -2.00 22.79 28.09
CA CYS A 145 -1.64 23.77 27.06
C CYS A 145 -0.95 23.10 25.87
N PHE A 146 -0.02 22.18 26.13
CA PHE A 146 0.66 21.42 25.07
C PHE A 146 -0.32 20.56 24.26
N ALA A 147 -1.21 19.83 24.94
CA ALA A 147 -2.26 19.04 24.29
C ALA A 147 -3.19 19.92 23.45
N PHE A 148 -3.56 21.10 23.96
CA PHE A 148 -4.40 22.05 23.25
C PHE A 148 -3.74 22.56 21.95
N VAL A 149 -2.46 22.93 22.01
CA VAL A 149 -1.68 23.32 20.81
C VAL A 149 -1.59 22.16 19.82
N MET A 150 -1.32 20.93 20.30
CA MET A 150 -1.26 19.74 19.45
C MET A 150 -2.60 19.49 18.73
N VAL A 151 -3.72 19.64 19.44
CA VAL A 151 -5.08 19.51 18.87
C VAL A 151 -5.29 20.54 17.76
N ILE A 152 -4.95 21.82 17.98
CA ILE A 152 -5.12 22.88 16.97
C ILE A 152 -4.31 22.57 15.71
N LEU A 153 -3.03 22.24 15.85
CA LEU A 153 -2.17 21.90 14.71
C LEU A 153 -2.68 20.67 13.96
N THR A 154 -3.16 19.68 14.70
CA THR A 154 -3.72 18.45 14.14
C THR A 154 -5.02 18.74 13.38
N PHE A 155 -5.89 19.59 13.92
CA PHE A 155 -7.12 20.02 13.26
C PHE A 155 -6.85 20.75 11.95
N ILE A 156 -5.91 21.70 11.94
CA ILE A 156 -5.53 22.43 10.70
C ILE A 156 -5.03 21.46 9.63
N ARG A 157 -4.12 20.54 9.98
CA ARG A 157 -3.61 19.51 9.06
C ARG A 157 -4.70 18.56 8.58
N TRP A 158 -5.63 18.21 9.45
CA TRP A 158 -6.73 17.32 9.15
C TRP A 158 -7.71 17.92 8.15
N VAL A 159 -8.11 19.19 8.33
CA VAL A 159 -9.00 19.91 7.41
C VAL A 159 -8.42 19.89 5.99
N ASP A 160 -7.13 20.19 5.89
CA ASP A 160 -6.40 20.17 4.62
C ASP A 160 -6.33 18.75 4.00
N SER A 161 -6.17 17.71 4.83
CA SER A 161 -6.19 16.31 4.37
C SER A 161 -7.56 15.87 3.84
N VAL A 162 -8.63 16.18 4.57
CA VAL A 162 -10.01 15.83 4.21
C VAL A 162 -10.42 16.44 2.88
N ALA A 163 -10.01 17.69 2.61
CA ALA A 163 -10.27 18.34 1.33
C ALA A 163 -9.67 17.57 0.13
N ARG A 164 -8.66 16.72 0.36
CA ARG A 164 -8.01 15.90 -0.67
C ARG A 164 -8.45 14.43 -0.71
N LEU A 165 -8.98 13.89 0.39
CA LEU A 165 -9.29 12.46 0.53
C LEU A 165 -10.35 11.93 -0.45
N GLY A 166 -11.26 12.79 -0.91
CA GLY A 166 -12.34 12.42 -1.85
C GLY A 166 -12.00 12.61 -3.33
N ARG A 167 -10.81 13.10 -3.69
CA ARG A 167 -10.45 13.38 -5.08
C ARG A 167 -9.84 12.14 -5.73
N VAL A 168 -10.37 11.72 -6.88
CA VAL A 168 -9.84 10.59 -7.67
C VAL A 168 -8.33 10.70 -7.87
N GLY A 169 -7.81 11.91 -8.10
CA GLY A 169 -6.36 12.14 -8.23
C GLY A 169 -5.53 11.70 -7.01
N SER A 170 -6.02 11.88 -5.78
CA SER A 170 -5.28 11.44 -4.58
C SER A 170 -5.30 9.92 -4.44
N THR A 171 -6.40 9.26 -4.82
CA THR A 171 -6.50 7.79 -4.90
C THR A 171 -5.51 7.22 -5.91
N VAL A 172 -5.46 7.78 -7.12
CA VAL A 172 -4.54 7.33 -8.18
C VAL A 172 -3.09 7.43 -7.71
N LEU A 173 -2.70 8.53 -7.07
CA LEU A 173 -1.35 8.70 -6.52
C LEU A 173 -1.02 7.67 -5.43
N LYS A 174 -1.97 7.32 -4.57
CA LYS A 174 -1.77 6.28 -3.54
C LYS A 174 -1.59 4.89 -4.15
N VAL A 175 -2.42 4.54 -5.14
CA VAL A 175 -2.29 3.28 -5.87
C VAL A 175 -0.97 3.23 -6.63
N GLU A 176 -0.61 4.31 -7.33
CA GLU A 176 0.67 4.43 -8.05
C GLU A 176 1.85 4.27 -7.09
N ALA A 177 1.86 4.94 -5.94
CA ALA A 177 2.92 4.81 -4.94
C ALA A 177 3.01 3.40 -4.33
N ALA A 178 1.88 2.75 -4.05
CA ALA A 178 1.86 1.36 -3.57
C ALA A 178 2.40 0.39 -4.63
N THR A 179 1.98 0.57 -5.88
CA THR A 179 2.42 -0.24 -7.02
C THR A 179 3.92 -0.05 -7.27
N LYS A 180 4.40 1.19 -7.24
CA LYS A 180 5.82 1.52 -7.40
C LYS A 180 6.68 0.81 -6.34
N ARG A 181 6.27 0.83 -5.07
CA ARG A 181 6.97 0.10 -4.00
C ARG A 181 7.01 -1.42 -4.26
N ALA A 182 5.91 -2.01 -4.73
CA ALA A 182 5.89 -3.43 -5.08
C ALA A 182 6.82 -3.77 -6.25
N ILE A 183 6.92 -2.87 -7.24
CA ILE A 183 7.84 -2.97 -8.38
C ILE A 183 9.30 -2.87 -7.90
N GLU A 184 9.65 -1.83 -7.15
CA GLU A 184 11.00 -1.63 -6.60
C GLU A 184 11.44 -2.81 -5.73
N ASN A 185 10.53 -3.40 -4.94
CA ASN A 185 10.80 -4.62 -4.17
C ASN A 185 11.12 -5.82 -5.07
N ARG A 186 10.47 -5.94 -6.24
CA ARG A 186 10.73 -7.02 -7.21
C ARG A 186 12.00 -6.81 -8.02
N ILE A 187 12.36 -5.57 -8.31
CA ILE A 187 13.62 -5.23 -8.98
C ILE A 187 14.80 -5.48 -8.04
N SER A 188 14.72 -4.96 -6.80
CA SER A 188 15.79 -5.14 -5.79
C SER A 188 15.96 -6.58 -5.31
N ARG A 189 14.90 -7.40 -5.42
CA ARG A 189 14.91 -8.83 -5.07
C ARG A 189 14.20 -9.64 -6.16
N PRO A 190 14.86 -9.88 -7.31
CA PRO A 190 14.32 -10.73 -8.37
C PRO A 190 13.95 -12.11 -7.80
N CYS A 191 12.84 -12.69 -8.26
CA CYS A 191 12.33 -13.97 -7.75
C CYS A 191 12.22 -14.00 -6.19
N LEU A 192 11.90 -12.86 -5.58
CA LEU A 192 11.82 -12.69 -4.11
C LEU A 192 13.16 -12.97 -3.38
N GLY A 193 14.28 -12.83 -4.08
CA GLY A 193 15.64 -13.12 -3.58
C GLY A 193 16.02 -14.59 -3.63
N ALA A 194 15.20 -15.43 -4.26
CA ALA A 194 15.43 -16.85 -4.47
C ALA A 194 15.98 -17.13 -5.88
N VAL A 195 16.33 -18.39 -6.15
CA VAL A 195 16.78 -18.82 -7.49
C VAL A 195 15.61 -18.70 -8.49
N PRO A 196 15.82 -18.20 -9.72
CA PRO A 196 14.80 -18.27 -10.76
C PRO A 196 14.38 -19.72 -11.04
N ALA A 197 13.08 -19.98 -11.21
CA ALA A 197 12.58 -21.33 -11.47
C ALA A 197 13.20 -22.00 -12.71
N SER A 198 13.58 -21.20 -13.73
CA SER A 198 14.30 -21.65 -14.93
C SER A 198 15.72 -22.14 -14.66
N GLN A 199 16.33 -21.69 -13.55
CA GLN A 199 17.69 -22.02 -13.11
C GLN A 199 17.70 -22.97 -11.90
N ALA A 200 16.54 -23.50 -11.52
CA ALA A 200 16.44 -24.39 -10.37
C ALA A 200 17.30 -25.64 -10.57
N ALA A 201 18.21 -25.91 -9.62
CA ALA A 201 19.12 -27.04 -9.69
C ALA A 201 18.39 -28.39 -9.69
N VAL A 202 17.26 -28.47 -8.99
CA VAL A 202 16.43 -29.67 -8.87
C VAL A 202 14.96 -29.28 -8.92
N GLN A 203 14.17 -30.07 -9.64
CA GLN A 203 12.71 -29.99 -9.62
C GLN A 203 12.16 -31.02 -8.62
N GLY A 204 11.37 -30.54 -7.66
CA GLY A 204 10.71 -31.36 -6.67
C GLY A 204 9.61 -32.21 -7.29
N THR A 205 9.44 -33.44 -6.79
CA THR A 205 8.40 -34.37 -7.23
C THR A 205 7.24 -34.47 -6.24
N HIS A 206 7.45 -34.05 -5.00
CA HIS A 206 6.41 -34.07 -3.97
C HIS A 206 5.66 -32.75 -3.97
N THR A 207 4.35 -32.81 -4.25
CA THR A 207 3.44 -31.66 -4.31
C THR A 207 3.01 -31.21 -2.93
N ILE A 208 3.01 -29.90 -2.71
CA ILE A 208 2.47 -29.27 -1.50
C ILE A 208 1.19 -28.55 -1.86
N TYR A 209 0.11 -28.91 -1.18
CA TYR A 209 -1.19 -28.27 -1.35
C TYR A 209 -1.53 -27.38 -0.14
N SER A 210 -2.44 -26.43 -0.36
CA SER A 210 -3.04 -25.65 0.71
C SER A 210 -4.45 -26.12 0.97
N LYS A 211 -4.82 -26.26 2.24
CA LYS A 211 -6.23 -26.50 2.62
C LYS A 211 -7.06 -25.21 2.60
N ARG A 212 -6.40 -24.06 2.64
CA ARG A 212 -7.02 -22.74 2.59
C ARG A 212 -7.26 -22.32 1.14
N VAL A 213 -8.38 -21.63 0.92
CA VAL A 213 -8.78 -21.05 -0.36
C VAL A 213 -8.70 -19.53 -0.27
N GLY A 214 -8.07 -18.89 -1.24
CA GLY A 214 -7.86 -17.44 -1.25
C GLY A 214 -6.66 -17.01 -2.07
N TYR A 215 -6.21 -15.78 -1.91
CA TYR A 215 -5.04 -15.20 -2.56
C TYR A 215 -3.79 -15.29 -1.70
N ILE A 216 -2.65 -15.61 -2.32
CA ILE A 216 -1.34 -15.47 -1.67
C ILE A 216 -1.04 -13.98 -1.52
N GLN A 217 -0.96 -13.48 -0.29
CA GLN A 217 -0.56 -12.10 -0.02
C GLN A 217 0.94 -11.93 0.17
N LEU A 218 1.60 -12.94 0.75
CA LEU A 218 3.03 -12.93 1.03
C LEU A 218 3.56 -14.36 1.08
N ILE A 219 4.81 -14.53 0.64
CA ILE A 219 5.57 -15.77 0.80
C ILE A 219 6.83 -15.44 1.62
N ASP A 220 6.99 -16.08 2.77
CA ASP A 220 8.18 -15.95 3.61
C ASP A 220 9.30 -16.85 3.09
N ILE A 221 10.05 -16.35 2.10
CA ILE A 221 11.14 -17.10 1.46
C ILE A 221 12.25 -17.45 2.47
N ALA A 222 12.52 -16.58 3.44
CA ALA A 222 13.51 -16.86 4.47
C ALA A 222 13.11 -18.06 5.35
N LYS A 223 11.81 -18.18 5.67
CA LYS A 223 11.28 -19.34 6.39
C LYS A 223 11.38 -20.62 5.55
N LEU A 224 11.04 -20.55 4.25
CA LEU A 224 11.22 -21.67 3.33
C LEU A 224 12.69 -22.09 3.24
N GLN A 225 13.61 -21.14 3.08
CA GLN A 225 15.05 -21.39 3.07
C GLN A 225 15.53 -22.07 4.35
N TYR A 226 15.10 -21.58 5.52
CA TYR A 226 15.47 -22.17 6.80
C TYR A 226 15.00 -23.63 6.88
N TYR A 227 13.75 -23.89 6.51
CA TYR A 227 13.20 -25.24 6.47
C TYR A 227 13.97 -26.15 5.49
N ALA A 228 14.28 -25.62 4.31
CA ALA A 228 15.02 -26.32 3.26
C ALA A 228 16.42 -26.75 3.74
N LYS A 229 17.14 -25.87 4.45
CA LYS A 229 18.46 -26.19 5.03
C LYS A 229 18.39 -27.23 6.14
N GLN A 230 17.39 -27.15 7.02
CA GLN A 230 17.28 -28.07 8.17
C GLN A 230 16.97 -29.51 7.74
N ASN A 231 16.22 -29.67 6.64
CA ASN A 231 15.79 -30.98 6.15
C ASN A 231 16.54 -31.44 4.88
N ASP A 232 17.56 -30.68 4.45
CA ASP A 232 18.30 -30.89 3.20
C ASP A 232 17.39 -31.13 1.97
N VAL A 233 16.33 -30.33 1.87
CA VAL A 233 15.40 -30.35 0.74
C VAL A 233 15.58 -29.12 -0.14
N PHE A 234 15.16 -29.22 -1.41
CA PHE A 234 15.02 -28.08 -2.30
C PHE A 234 13.53 -27.81 -2.51
N ILE A 235 13.12 -26.54 -2.45
CA ILE A 235 11.71 -26.13 -2.53
C ILE A 235 11.50 -25.31 -3.80
N ASN A 236 10.63 -25.78 -4.69
CA ASN A 236 10.21 -25.03 -5.87
C ASN A 236 8.86 -24.39 -5.59
N VAL A 237 8.82 -23.07 -5.36
CA VAL A 237 7.57 -22.32 -5.27
C VAL A 237 6.86 -22.38 -6.63
N ALA A 238 5.57 -22.67 -6.62
CA ALA A 238 4.79 -22.83 -7.85
C ALA A 238 3.88 -21.63 -8.14
N MET A 239 3.46 -20.89 -7.10
CA MET A 239 2.52 -19.79 -7.19
C MET A 239 3.09 -18.53 -6.56
N LEU A 240 2.86 -17.37 -7.19
CA LEU A 240 3.33 -16.06 -6.74
C LEU A 240 2.30 -15.33 -5.87
N PRO A 241 2.73 -14.31 -5.09
CA PRO A 241 1.80 -13.36 -4.48
C PRO A 241 0.84 -12.77 -5.52
N GLY A 242 -0.45 -12.77 -5.21
CA GLY A 242 -1.53 -12.34 -6.09
C GLY A 242 -2.32 -13.47 -6.75
N GLU A 243 -1.79 -14.69 -6.77
CA GLU A 243 -2.47 -15.83 -7.36
C GLU A 243 -3.52 -16.46 -6.42
N PHE A 244 -4.59 -16.98 -7.03
CA PHE A 244 -5.71 -17.60 -6.32
C PHE A 244 -5.46 -19.10 -6.09
N VAL A 245 -5.31 -19.46 -4.82
CA VAL A 245 -5.04 -20.80 -4.30
C VAL A 245 -6.33 -21.55 -4.10
N THR A 246 -6.33 -22.80 -4.55
CA THR A 246 -7.40 -23.78 -4.37
C THR A 246 -6.78 -25.14 -4.00
N PRO A 247 -7.54 -26.07 -3.38
CA PRO A 247 -6.97 -27.32 -2.88
C PRO A 247 -6.40 -28.23 -3.97
N GLU A 248 -6.82 -28.07 -5.22
CA GLU A 248 -6.31 -28.81 -6.38
C GLU A 248 -5.03 -28.23 -6.99
N LYS A 249 -4.66 -26.98 -6.64
CA LYS A 249 -3.46 -26.31 -7.16
C LYS A 249 -2.30 -26.45 -6.18
N PRO A 250 -1.14 -26.98 -6.62
CA PRO A 250 0.04 -27.04 -5.78
C PRO A 250 0.62 -25.64 -5.59
N ILE A 251 0.92 -25.27 -4.35
CA ILE A 251 1.56 -23.98 -4.00
C ILE A 251 3.09 -24.07 -4.08
N ALA A 252 3.64 -25.27 -3.93
CA ALA A 252 5.07 -25.56 -4.03
C ALA A 252 5.31 -27.05 -4.31
N TYR A 253 6.54 -27.37 -4.70
CA TYR A 253 7.07 -28.72 -4.84
C TYR A 253 8.33 -28.89 -3.99
N THR A 254 8.59 -30.10 -3.54
CA THR A 254 9.79 -30.43 -2.74
C THR A 254 10.47 -31.69 -3.27
N THR A 255 11.78 -31.77 -3.11
CA THR A 255 12.59 -32.91 -3.58
C THR A 255 12.41 -34.18 -2.76
N GLN A 256 11.92 -34.06 -1.54
CA GLN A 256 11.67 -35.18 -0.64
C GLN A 256 10.28 -35.04 -0.02
N PRO A 257 9.64 -36.15 0.41
CA PRO A 257 8.38 -36.07 1.13
C PRO A 257 8.51 -35.26 2.42
N VAL A 258 7.67 -34.25 2.58
CA VAL A 258 7.62 -33.40 3.76
C VAL A 258 6.17 -33.24 4.23
N LYS A 259 5.95 -32.65 5.40
CA LYS A 259 4.59 -32.33 5.85
C LYS A 259 4.14 -31.01 5.23
N ASP A 260 3.03 -31.04 4.50
CA ASP A 260 2.46 -29.86 3.83
C ASP A 260 2.33 -28.65 4.75
N ASN A 261 1.84 -28.85 5.98
CA ASN A 261 1.65 -27.78 6.96
C ASN A 261 2.94 -26.97 7.26
N ASP A 262 4.10 -27.63 7.24
CA ASP A 262 5.37 -26.97 7.58
C ASP A 262 5.80 -25.99 6.47
N ILE A 263 5.44 -26.30 5.21
CA ILE A 263 5.65 -25.43 4.05
C ILE A 263 4.52 -24.40 3.93
N GLU A 264 3.26 -24.85 4.05
CA GLU A 264 2.06 -24.00 3.91
C GLU A 264 2.10 -22.81 4.89
N CYS A 265 2.67 -22.99 6.09
CA CYS A 265 2.76 -21.92 7.09
C CYS A 265 3.75 -20.78 6.72
N ALA A 266 4.48 -20.88 5.61
CA ALA A 266 5.25 -19.79 5.01
C ALA A 266 4.43 -18.95 4.02
N PHE A 267 3.23 -19.42 3.64
CA PHE A 267 2.31 -18.75 2.74
C PHE A 267 1.20 -18.06 3.53
N SER A 268 1.12 -16.74 3.40
CA SER A 268 0.01 -15.95 3.92
C SER A 268 -1.12 -15.95 2.89
N ILE A 269 -2.19 -16.69 3.15
CA ILE A 269 -3.36 -16.82 2.27
C ILE A 269 -4.53 -16.07 2.91
N SER A 270 -5.23 -15.24 2.11
CA SER A 270 -6.34 -14.39 2.56
C SER A 270 -7.42 -14.28 1.49
N GLU A 271 -8.61 -13.79 1.84
CA GLU A 271 -9.73 -13.61 0.89
C GLU A 271 -9.46 -12.53 -0.17
N THR A 272 -8.51 -11.62 0.09
CA THR A 272 -8.21 -10.46 -0.76
C THR A 272 -6.74 -10.40 -1.16
N ARG A 273 -6.44 -9.81 -2.32
CA ARG A 273 -5.07 -9.48 -2.74
C ARG A 273 -4.49 -8.33 -1.91
N SER A 274 -3.17 -8.24 -1.84
CA SER A 274 -2.44 -7.19 -1.13
C SER A 274 -1.54 -6.44 -2.11
N PHE A 275 -1.38 -5.12 -1.94
CA PHE A 275 -0.50 -4.32 -2.79
C PHE A 275 0.99 -4.53 -2.50
N GLU A 276 1.37 -5.05 -1.33
CA GLU A 276 2.76 -4.99 -0.84
C GLU A 276 3.72 -5.88 -1.63
N ALA A 277 3.28 -7.09 -2.02
CA ALA A 277 4.13 -8.09 -2.68
C ALA A 277 3.71 -8.40 -4.13
N ASP A 278 2.68 -7.74 -4.63
CA ASP A 278 2.00 -8.04 -5.88
C ASP A 278 1.83 -6.78 -6.73
N PRO A 279 2.80 -6.50 -7.64
CA PRO A 279 2.74 -5.32 -8.49
C PRO A 279 1.57 -5.36 -9.48
N ARG A 280 1.11 -6.56 -9.88
CA ARG A 280 0.02 -6.72 -10.85
C ARG A 280 -1.30 -6.18 -10.30
N PHE A 281 -1.56 -6.38 -9.01
CA PHE A 281 -2.77 -5.85 -8.38
C PHE A 281 -2.88 -4.33 -8.48
N GLY A 282 -1.74 -3.63 -8.41
CA GLY A 282 -1.66 -2.20 -8.65
C GLY A 282 -2.15 -1.77 -10.04
N PHE A 283 -1.67 -2.45 -11.08
CA PHE A 283 -2.10 -2.22 -12.46
C PHE A 283 -3.59 -2.53 -12.67
N ILE A 284 -4.09 -3.63 -12.12
CA ILE A 284 -5.52 -3.98 -12.17
C ILE A 284 -6.36 -2.86 -11.56
N VAL A 285 -5.98 -2.38 -10.37
CA VAL A 285 -6.73 -1.32 -9.67
C VAL A 285 -6.70 -0.01 -10.44
N LEU A 286 -5.55 0.36 -11.03
CA LEU A 286 -5.47 1.52 -11.93
C LEU A 286 -6.40 1.36 -13.14
N ALA A 287 -6.35 0.21 -13.81
CA ALA A 287 -7.19 -0.09 -14.96
C ALA A 287 -8.68 -0.05 -14.61
N GLU A 288 -9.08 -0.54 -13.44
CA GLU A 288 -10.46 -0.43 -12.95
C GLU A 288 -10.91 1.02 -12.76
N ILE A 289 -10.05 1.89 -12.20
CA ILE A 289 -10.38 3.31 -12.04
C ILE A 289 -10.53 3.96 -13.42
N ALA A 290 -9.68 3.61 -14.39
CA ALA A 290 -9.79 4.12 -15.76
C ALA A 290 -11.09 3.65 -16.43
N CYS A 291 -11.41 2.36 -16.38
CA CYS A 291 -12.66 1.81 -16.90
C CYS A 291 -13.89 2.46 -16.25
N ARG A 292 -13.84 2.74 -14.93
CA ARG A 292 -14.91 3.46 -14.23
C ARG A 292 -15.06 4.89 -14.75
N ALA A 293 -13.95 5.58 -14.97
CA ALA A 293 -13.96 6.93 -15.54
C ALA A 293 -14.51 6.96 -16.98
N LEU A 294 -14.20 5.93 -17.78
CA LEU A 294 -14.71 5.75 -19.14
C LEU A 294 -16.16 5.27 -19.21
N SER A 295 -16.74 4.83 -18.09
CA SER A 295 -18.11 4.32 -18.09
C SER A 295 -19.12 5.40 -18.51
N PRO A 296 -20.25 5.03 -19.13
CA PRO A 296 -21.26 5.99 -19.60
C PRO A 296 -21.81 6.91 -18.50
N SER A 297 -21.78 6.47 -17.23
CA SER A 297 -22.25 7.24 -16.09
C SER A 297 -21.29 8.34 -15.63
N VAL A 298 -19.99 8.23 -15.94
CA VAL A 298 -18.95 9.18 -15.51
C VAL A 298 -18.41 9.98 -16.70
N ASN A 299 -18.05 9.29 -17.79
CA ASN A 299 -17.57 9.87 -19.04
C ASN A 299 -16.43 10.89 -18.88
N ASP A 300 -15.47 10.59 -18.00
CA ASP A 300 -14.29 11.41 -17.71
C ASP A 300 -13.03 10.81 -18.37
N HIS A 301 -12.77 11.22 -19.61
CA HIS A 301 -11.59 10.78 -20.36
C HIS A 301 -10.28 11.32 -19.77
N GLY A 302 -10.32 12.49 -19.10
CA GLY A 302 -9.13 13.12 -18.51
C GLY A 302 -8.53 12.28 -17.38
N THR A 303 -9.38 11.68 -16.55
CA THR A 303 -8.95 10.73 -15.53
C THR A 303 -8.33 9.48 -16.15
N ALA A 304 -8.93 8.89 -17.19
CA ALA A 304 -8.36 7.72 -17.87
C ALA A 304 -6.98 8.03 -18.48
N ILE A 305 -6.82 9.20 -19.11
CA ILE A 305 -5.54 9.67 -19.66
C ILE A 305 -4.49 9.86 -18.55
N THR A 306 -4.90 10.36 -17.38
CA THR A 306 -4.02 10.51 -16.21
C THR A 306 -3.54 9.15 -15.73
N ILE A 307 -4.43 8.16 -15.64
CA ILE A 307 -4.10 6.79 -15.23
C ILE A 307 -3.16 6.11 -16.23
N LEU A 308 -3.38 6.26 -17.54
CA LEU A 308 -2.45 5.77 -18.57
C LEU A 308 -1.06 6.41 -18.42
N SER A 309 -1.00 7.66 -17.94
CA SER A 309 0.27 8.32 -17.62
C SER A 309 0.95 7.68 -16.40
N SER A 310 0.18 7.34 -15.35
CA SER A 310 0.68 6.59 -14.18
C SER A 310 1.17 5.19 -14.57
N ILE A 311 0.41 4.45 -15.38
CA ILE A 311 0.80 3.13 -15.90
C ILE A 311 2.12 3.23 -16.67
N THR A 312 2.25 4.21 -17.58
CA THR A 312 3.51 4.46 -18.30
C THR A 312 4.68 4.66 -17.32
N ARG A 313 4.54 5.55 -16.32
CA ARG A 313 5.61 5.83 -15.34
C ARG A 313 6.01 4.58 -14.54
N LEU A 314 5.03 3.77 -14.14
CA LEU A 314 5.28 2.52 -13.43
C LEU A 314 6.03 1.51 -14.30
N LEU A 315 5.62 1.34 -15.56
CA LEU A 315 6.31 0.44 -16.49
C LEU A 315 7.73 0.91 -16.80
N LEU A 316 8.01 2.21 -16.85
CA LEU A 316 9.35 2.76 -17.03
C LEU A 316 10.24 2.63 -15.78
N THR A 317 9.68 2.28 -14.61
CA THR A 317 10.46 2.14 -13.37
C THR A 317 11.45 0.96 -13.44
N TRP A 318 11.17 -0.07 -14.24
CA TRP A 318 12.11 -1.18 -14.47
C TRP A 318 13.40 -0.77 -15.20
N GLU A 319 13.38 0.33 -15.97
CA GLU A 319 14.57 0.86 -16.63
C GLU A 319 15.40 1.74 -15.68
N TYR A 320 14.75 2.60 -14.89
CA TYR A 320 15.44 3.63 -14.11
C TYR A 320 16.47 3.06 -13.12
N ASP A 321 16.24 1.85 -12.60
CA ASP A 321 17.18 1.18 -11.69
C ASP A 321 18.40 0.59 -12.44
N ASN A 322 18.31 0.34 -13.75
CA ASN A 322 19.43 -0.14 -14.56
C ASN A 322 20.44 0.98 -14.88
N GLU A 323 20.00 2.25 -14.98
CA GLU A 323 20.88 3.38 -15.32
C GLU A 323 21.54 4.04 -14.09
N CYS A 324 20.90 3.99 -12.92
CA CYS A 324 21.47 4.52 -11.67
C CYS A 324 22.30 3.49 -10.88
N ALA A 325 22.36 2.24 -11.34
CA ALA A 325 23.30 1.26 -10.81
C ALA A 325 24.69 1.52 -11.41
N PRO A 326 25.73 1.83 -10.60
CA PRO A 326 27.11 1.91 -11.12
C PRO A 326 27.47 0.61 -11.85
N GLU A 327 28.26 0.70 -12.93
CA GLU A 327 28.57 -0.45 -13.82
C GLU A 327 29.12 -1.67 -13.08
N GLU A 328 29.87 -1.46 -11.98
CA GLU A 328 30.36 -2.53 -11.09
C GLU A 328 29.25 -3.30 -10.35
N ARG A 329 28.05 -2.69 -10.16
CA ARG A 329 26.87 -3.26 -9.50
C ARG A 329 26.05 -4.18 -10.41
N SER A 330 26.13 -4.04 -11.74
CA SER A 330 25.26 -4.80 -12.66
C SER A 330 25.70 -6.26 -12.81
N ASP A 331 27.01 -6.54 -12.75
CA ASP A 331 27.56 -7.89 -12.79
C ASP A 331 27.60 -8.55 -11.39
N THR A 332 27.77 -7.76 -10.33
CA THR A 332 27.64 -8.26 -8.94
C THR A 332 26.19 -8.56 -8.57
N LEU A 333 25.19 -7.78 -9.00
CA LEU A 333 23.78 -8.12 -8.77
C LEU A 333 23.37 -9.43 -9.44
N LYS A 334 23.92 -9.78 -10.62
CA LYS A 334 23.61 -11.06 -11.27
C LYS A 334 24.15 -12.28 -10.51
N ASN A 335 25.28 -12.15 -9.82
CA ASN A 335 25.90 -13.25 -9.04
C ASN A 335 25.66 -13.18 -7.52
N GLU A 336 25.29 -12.03 -6.94
CA GLU A 336 24.97 -11.83 -5.52
C GLU A 336 23.44 -11.75 -5.23
N SER A 337 22.57 -11.75 -6.25
CA SER A 337 21.11 -11.60 -6.06
C SER A 337 20.42 -12.78 -5.39
N VAL A 338 21.01 -13.98 -5.44
CA VAL A 338 20.42 -15.17 -4.85
C VAL A 338 20.80 -15.25 -3.37
N LYS A 339 19.97 -14.63 -2.53
CA LYS A 339 20.08 -14.75 -1.06
C LYS A 339 19.63 -16.13 -0.56
N TYR A 340 18.69 -16.75 -1.27
CA TYR A 340 18.07 -18.02 -0.89
C TYR A 340 18.33 -19.07 -1.96
N ASP A 341 19.37 -19.87 -1.75
CA ASP A 341 19.91 -20.86 -2.71
C ASP A 341 19.20 -22.23 -2.70
N ARG A 342 18.36 -22.54 -1.70
CA ARG A 342 17.60 -23.81 -1.60
C ARG A 342 16.12 -23.66 -1.97
N VAL A 343 15.73 -22.48 -2.46
CA VAL A 343 14.37 -22.18 -2.89
C VAL A 343 14.44 -21.64 -4.31
N SER A 344 13.54 -22.09 -5.18
CA SER A 344 13.31 -21.46 -6.48
C SER A 344 11.94 -20.81 -6.54
N VAL A 345 11.85 -19.65 -7.20
CA VAL A 345 10.60 -18.89 -7.36
C VAL A 345 10.40 -18.55 -8.84
N PRO A 346 9.17 -18.61 -9.38
CA PRO A 346 8.89 -18.21 -10.76
C PRO A 346 9.14 -16.72 -10.97
N GLU A 347 9.57 -16.37 -12.18
CA GLU A 347 9.66 -14.97 -12.59
C GLU A 347 8.26 -14.36 -12.81
N LEU A 348 8.16 -13.03 -12.72
CA LEU A 348 6.94 -12.34 -13.12
C LEU A 348 6.80 -12.41 -14.64
N VAL A 349 5.65 -12.88 -15.11
CA VAL A 349 5.32 -12.86 -16.54
C VAL A 349 5.01 -11.42 -16.94
N VAL A 350 5.85 -10.83 -17.79
CA VAL A 350 5.70 -9.44 -18.24
C VAL A 350 4.39 -9.26 -19.00
N GLU A 351 4.01 -10.23 -19.83
CA GLU A 351 2.77 -10.19 -20.62
C GLU A 351 1.52 -9.99 -19.75
N ASP A 352 1.44 -10.70 -18.62
CA ASP A 352 0.36 -10.58 -17.65
C ASP A 352 0.25 -9.16 -17.07
N ILE A 353 1.38 -8.47 -16.86
CA ILE A 353 1.38 -7.08 -16.37
C ILE A 353 0.75 -6.14 -17.40
N PHE A 354 1.08 -6.32 -18.68
CA PHE A 354 0.51 -5.51 -19.75
C PHE A 354 -0.98 -5.81 -19.96
N ASP A 355 -1.39 -7.07 -19.82
CA ASP A 355 -2.80 -7.46 -19.87
C ASP A 355 -3.61 -6.75 -18.79
N ASP A 356 -3.13 -6.87 -17.55
CA ASP A 356 -3.72 -6.26 -16.35
C ASP A 356 -3.78 -4.72 -16.47
N ALA A 357 -2.82 -4.10 -17.16
CA ALA A 357 -2.71 -2.66 -17.30
C ALA A 357 -3.53 -2.05 -18.45
N TYR A 358 -3.59 -2.69 -19.62
CA TYR A 358 -4.12 -2.06 -20.84
C TYR A 358 -5.41 -2.70 -21.36
N THR A 359 -5.64 -4.00 -21.17
CA THR A 359 -6.70 -4.72 -21.91
C THR A 359 -8.09 -4.17 -21.69
N SER A 360 -8.45 -3.88 -20.43
CA SER A 360 -9.77 -3.34 -20.09
C SER A 360 -9.91 -1.88 -20.52
N ILE A 361 -8.88 -1.06 -20.36
CA ILE A 361 -8.88 0.35 -20.77
C ILE A 361 -9.00 0.46 -22.30
N ALA A 362 -8.24 -0.36 -23.04
CA ALA A 362 -8.31 -0.41 -24.49
C ALA A 362 -9.66 -0.92 -24.99
N ARG A 363 -10.36 -1.77 -24.23
CA ARG A 363 -11.73 -2.20 -24.54
C ARG A 363 -12.71 -1.04 -24.35
N ASP A 364 -12.69 -0.42 -23.19
CA ASP A 364 -13.71 0.55 -22.79
C ASP A 364 -13.47 1.95 -23.39
N GLY A 365 -12.25 2.25 -23.83
CA GLY A 365 -11.87 3.51 -24.47
C GLY A 365 -11.69 3.42 -25.99
N ALA A 366 -12.07 2.31 -26.62
CA ALA A 366 -11.83 2.06 -28.05
C ALA A 366 -12.52 3.09 -28.97
N ASP A 367 -13.70 3.58 -28.57
CA ASP A 367 -14.48 4.59 -29.29
C ASP A 367 -14.08 6.03 -28.95
N LYS A 368 -13.12 6.23 -28.02
CA LYS A 368 -12.66 7.55 -27.56
C LYS A 368 -11.28 7.84 -28.12
N ILE A 369 -11.20 8.66 -29.16
CA ILE A 369 -9.96 8.92 -29.91
C ILE A 369 -8.81 9.42 -29.01
N GLU A 370 -9.09 10.30 -28.05
CA GLU A 370 -8.09 10.84 -27.13
C GLU A 370 -7.50 9.77 -26.20
N VAL A 371 -8.30 8.78 -25.80
CA VAL A 371 -7.88 7.65 -24.96
C VAL A 371 -7.10 6.66 -25.80
N ALA A 372 -7.62 6.29 -26.97
CA ALA A 372 -6.95 5.39 -27.90
C ALA A 372 -5.54 5.92 -28.28
N ILE A 373 -5.43 7.20 -28.66
CA ILE A 373 -4.14 7.85 -28.93
C ILE A 373 -3.24 7.80 -27.70
N ARG A 374 -3.77 8.02 -26.49
CA ARG A 374 -2.95 7.99 -25.27
C ARG A 374 -2.41 6.60 -24.98
N ILE A 375 -3.21 5.54 -25.20
CA ILE A 375 -2.77 4.15 -25.10
C ILE A 375 -1.62 3.88 -26.08
N LEU A 376 -1.79 4.24 -27.36
CA LEU A 376 -0.73 4.03 -28.36
C LEU A 376 0.55 4.77 -27.98
N LYS A 377 0.47 6.05 -27.59
CA LYS A 377 1.63 6.82 -27.14
C LYS A 377 2.32 6.19 -25.93
N SER A 378 1.55 5.70 -24.98
CA SER A 378 2.07 5.01 -23.79
C SER A 378 2.86 3.77 -24.18
N LEU A 379 2.26 2.89 -24.99
CA LEU A 379 2.89 1.64 -25.45
C LEU A 379 4.09 1.89 -26.37
N ILE A 380 4.04 2.91 -27.24
CA ILE A 380 5.18 3.34 -28.05
C ILE A 380 6.34 3.81 -27.18
N THR A 381 6.04 4.58 -26.11
CA THR A 381 7.06 5.03 -25.16
C THR A 381 7.74 3.82 -24.52
N VAL A 382 6.96 2.88 -23.98
CA VAL A 382 7.50 1.66 -23.35
C VAL A 382 8.28 0.81 -24.36
N HIS A 383 7.75 0.58 -25.57
CA HIS A 383 8.44 -0.15 -26.62
C HIS A 383 9.79 0.49 -26.99
N THR A 384 9.81 1.81 -27.21
CA THR A 384 11.04 2.54 -27.59
C THR A 384 12.07 2.52 -26.47
N THR A 385 11.61 2.70 -25.23
CA THR A 385 12.46 2.64 -24.03
C THR A 385 13.15 1.28 -23.89
N TYR A 386 12.39 0.18 -23.97
CA TYR A 386 12.94 -1.15 -23.74
C TYR A 386 13.53 -1.81 -24.99
N ARG A 387 13.49 -1.13 -26.14
CA ARG A 387 14.05 -1.63 -27.40
C ARG A 387 15.51 -2.02 -27.23
N SER A 388 15.84 -3.27 -27.56
CA SER A 388 17.18 -3.84 -27.38
C SER A 388 17.70 -3.94 -25.93
N LYS A 389 16.95 -3.47 -24.92
CA LYS A 389 17.29 -3.58 -23.49
C LYS A 389 16.59 -4.78 -22.85
N ASP A 390 15.29 -4.91 -23.05
CA ASP A 390 14.48 -6.04 -22.55
C ASP A 390 13.48 -6.50 -23.61
N LYS A 391 13.73 -7.69 -24.18
CA LYS A 391 12.90 -8.28 -25.23
C LYS A 391 11.48 -8.62 -24.75
N ASN A 392 11.30 -8.95 -23.47
CA ASN A 392 9.98 -9.30 -22.94
C ASN A 392 9.08 -8.06 -22.88
N PHE A 393 9.61 -6.94 -22.37
CA PHE A 393 8.91 -5.66 -22.37
C PHE A 393 8.70 -5.12 -23.79
N GLU A 394 9.71 -5.22 -24.67
CA GLU A 394 9.61 -4.79 -26.06
C GLU A 394 8.49 -5.54 -26.81
N ASN A 395 8.46 -6.87 -26.69
CA ASN A 395 7.47 -7.73 -27.33
C ASN A 395 6.07 -7.53 -26.77
N ALA A 396 5.94 -7.44 -25.44
CA ALA A 396 4.65 -7.17 -24.79
C ALA A 396 4.10 -5.81 -25.24
N ALA A 397 4.91 -4.75 -25.20
CA ALA A 397 4.49 -3.42 -25.65
C ALA A 397 4.03 -3.42 -27.11
N ASN A 398 4.76 -4.09 -28.01
CA ASN A 398 4.39 -4.18 -29.41
C ASN A 398 3.10 -5.00 -29.65
N LYS A 399 2.92 -6.10 -28.91
CA LYS A 399 1.70 -6.91 -28.95
C LYS A 399 0.48 -6.08 -28.55
N TYR A 400 0.53 -5.45 -27.38
CA TYR A 400 -0.58 -4.64 -26.87
C TYR A 400 -0.81 -3.37 -27.68
N LEU A 401 0.24 -2.81 -28.31
CA LEU A 401 0.12 -1.69 -29.24
C LEU A 401 -0.71 -2.08 -30.46
N SER A 402 -0.38 -3.21 -31.07
CA SER A 402 -1.08 -3.74 -32.25
C SER A 402 -2.54 -4.08 -31.94
N VAL A 403 -2.79 -4.77 -30.82
CA VAL A 403 -4.14 -5.13 -30.38
C VAL A 403 -4.99 -3.89 -30.06
N SER A 404 -4.42 -2.91 -29.36
CA SER A 404 -5.14 -1.68 -29.00
C SER A 404 -5.46 -0.83 -30.23
N PHE A 405 -4.52 -0.74 -31.19
CA PHE A 405 -4.75 -0.07 -32.47
C PHE A 405 -5.89 -0.71 -33.25
N GLN A 406 -5.86 -2.04 -33.42
CA GLN A 406 -6.89 -2.77 -34.16
C GLN A 406 -8.26 -2.57 -33.52
N ARG A 407 -8.35 -2.68 -32.19
CA ARG A 407 -9.62 -2.51 -31.47
C ARG A 407 -10.20 -1.10 -31.64
N ALA A 408 -9.37 -0.07 -31.54
CA ALA A 408 -9.82 1.32 -31.74
C ALA A 408 -10.24 1.57 -33.20
N LYS A 409 -9.48 1.06 -34.17
CA LYS A 409 -9.81 1.18 -35.60
C LYS A 409 -11.14 0.51 -35.97
N GLU A 410 -11.46 -0.63 -35.36
CA GLU A 410 -12.75 -1.33 -35.57
C GLU A 410 -13.94 -0.58 -34.95
N THR A 411 -13.70 0.26 -33.95
CA THR A 411 -14.77 0.91 -33.17
C THR A 411 -15.01 2.36 -33.59
N LEU A 412 -13.96 3.08 -33.99
CA LEU A 412 -14.08 4.47 -34.47
C LEU A 412 -14.81 4.51 -35.81
N SER A 413 -15.81 5.38 -35.92
CA SER A 413 -16.61 5.56 -37.13
C SER A 413 -16.20 6.79 -37.96
N PHE A 414 -15.53 7.76 -37.34
CA PHE A 414 -15.14 9.00 -38.00
C PHE A 414 -13.77 8.86 -38.68
N GLU A 415 -13.74 9.05 -40.00
CA GLU A 415 -12.56 8.78 -40.84
C GLU A 415 -11.32 9.58 -40.42
N GLU A 416 -11.48 10.84 -40.01
CA GLU A 416 -10.36 11.68 -39.60
C GLU A 416 -9.74 11.22 -38.28
N ASP A 417 -10.54 10.69 -37.36
CA ASP A 417 -10.03 10.11 -36.13
C ASP A 417 -9.27 8.80 -36.39
N ILE A 418 -9.74 7.99 -37.36
CA ILE A 418 -8.99 6.81 -37.82
C ILE A 418 -7.64 7.22 -38.41
N LYS A 419 -7.60 8.26 -39.26
CA LYS A 419 -6.33 8.79 -39.82
C LYS A 419 -5.38 9.25 -38.74
N ARG A 420 -5.87 10.02 -37.75
CA ARG A 420 -5.06 10.46 -36.59
C ARG A 420 -4.51 9.28 -35.79
N LEU A 421 -5.29 8.21 -35.63
CA LEU A 421 -4.85 7.00 -34.96
C LEU A 421 -3.74 6.28 -35.76
N GLU A 422 -3.93 6.15 -37.08
CA GLU A 422 -2.95 5.56 -38.00
C GLU A 422 -1.63 6.33 -38.05
N GLU A 423 -1.68 7.66 -38.03
CA GLU A 423 -0.50 8.53 -37.94
C GLU A 423 0.31 8.32 -36.65
N VAL A 424 -0.35 8.02 -35.54
CA VAL A 424 0.35 7.73 -34.28
C VAL A 424 0.94 6.33 -34.32
N PHE A 425 0.19 5.35 -34.84
CA PHE A 425 0.66 3.97 -34.95
C PHE A 425 1.86 3.83 -35.90
N SER A 426 1.89 4.58 -37.00
CA SER A 426 3.00 4.53 -37.97
C SER A 426 4.34 4.96 -37.38
N ARG A 427 4.35 5.86 -36.38
CA ARG A 427 5.57 6.31 -35.67
C ARG A 427 6.23 5.22 -34.81
N SER A 428 5.53 4.10 -34.59
CA SER A 428 6.05 2.97 -33.81
C SER A 428 6.93 2.02 -34.62
N LYS A 429 6.75 2.02 -35.94
CA LYS A 429 7.55 1.25 -36.90
C LYS A 429 8.79 2.05 -37.27
#